data_AF-A0A671MQ67-F1
#
_entry.id   AF-A0A671MQ67-F1
#
_cell.length_a   1.000
_cell.length_b   1.000
_cell.length_c   1.000
_cell.angle_alpha   90.00
_cell.angle_beta   90.00
_cell.angle_gamma   90.00
#
_symmetry.space_group_name_H-M   'P 1'
#
loop_
_entity.id
_entity.type
_entity.pdbx_description
1 polymer ?
#
loop_
_entity_poly.entity_id
_entity_poly.type
_entity_poly.pdbx_seq_one_letter_code
_entity_poly.pdbx_strand_id
1 'polypeptide(L)'
;MSARGGKKKITKLSRSSRAGVIFPVGRMMRYLRTGTHKYRIGMGAPVYMAAVIEYLAAEILELAGNAARDNKKGRITPRHIKLAVANDEELNHLLRGVTISNGGVLPRIHPELLSKKRGGRVKVETQVTVPEKREKRKPIKKPSKKSKGKPGRKPKKSTENDKEADANTTVEDGPGEGFTILSAKSLFLGQKLSLTESEISKIGTIKVEGIINPTNAEIDLKEGIGNALEKAGGKDFLETVKELRKSQGPLEVASVAVSQANGMAARFIIHCHIPQWGSEKCEDQLEKTVKNCLSAAEEKKLKSVAFPSLPAGRNGFPKQTAAQLILKAISNHFVSATTSSLKNIYFVLFDSESIGIYLQEMAKMDAK
;
A
#
# COMPACT_ATOMS: atom_id res chain seq x y z
N MET A 1 60.72 -42.71 8.25
CA MET A 1 59.68 -41.74 7.87
C MET A 1 58.67 -41.67 9.01
N SER A 2 58.47 -40.52 9.67
CA SER A 2 57.39 -40.40 10.66
C SER A 2 56.86 -38.97 10.75
N ALA A 3 55.54 -38.88 10.87
CA ALA A 3 54.65 -37.78 10.54
C ALA A 3 54.86 -36.48 11.34
N ARG A 4 55.05 -35.37 10.64
CA ARG A 4 54.68 -34.02 11.13
C ARG A 4 53.31 -33.65 10.54
N GLY A 5 52.25 -34.03 11.24
CA GLY A 5 50.90 -33.57 10.94
C GLY A 5 50.78 -32.07 11.22
N GLY A 6 50.77 -31.25 10.16
CA GLY A 6 50.50 -29.82 10.27
C GLY A 6 49.08 -29.56 10.73
N LYS A 7 48.90 -29.04 11.96
CA LYS A 7 47.60 -28.54 12.43
C LYS A 7 47.13 -27.43 11.46
N LYS A 8 45.98 -27.62 10.80
CA LYS A 8 45.31 -26.57 10.02
C LYS A 8 45.12 -25.33 10.92
N LYS A 9 45.72 -24.20 10.56
CA LYS A 9 45.48 -22.91 11.24
C LYS A 9 44.02 -22.55 11.08
N ILE A 10 43.22 -22.68 12.14
CA ILE A 10 41.85 -22.16 12.18
C ILE A 10 41.95 -20.64 12.10
N THR A 11 41.52 -20.05 10.99
CA THR A 11 41.46 -18.60 10.82
C THR A 11 40.42 -18.04 11.78
N LYS A 12 40.86 -17.22 12.74
CA LYS A 12 39.96 -16.58 13.69
C LYS A 12 39.00 -15.66 12.92
N LEU A 13 37.71 -16.02 12.89
CA LEU A 13 36.65 -15.18 12.33
C LEU A 13 36.63 -13.81 13.01
N SER A 14 36.49 -12.74 12.22
CA SER A 14 36.37 -11.37 12.73
C SER A 14 35.06 -11.18 13.50
N ARG A 15 35.01 -10.17 14.38
CA ARG A 15 33.78 -9.89 15.15
C ARG A 15 32.61 -9.49 14.24
N SER A 16 32.88 -8.75 13.15
CA SER A 16 31.87 -8.41 12.14
C SER A 16 31.35 -9.65 11.42
N SER A 17 32.24 -10.54 10.97
CA SER A 17 31.84 -11.78 10.29
C SER A 17 31.03 -12.71 11.19
N ARG A 18 31.37 -12.81 12.48
CA ARG A 18 30.56 -13.58 13.45
C ARG A 18 29.20 -12.95 13.73
N ALA A 19 29.11 -11.62 13.66
CA ALA A 19 27.88 -10.88 13.90
C ALA A 19 26.99 -10.75 12.64
N GLY A 20 27.47 -11.18 11.47
CA GLY A 20 26.71 -11.12 10.22
C GLY A 20 26.55 -9.71 9.65
N VAL A 21 27.42 -8.77 10.01
CA VAL A 21 27.38 -7.37 9.54
C VAL A 21 28.63 -7.04 8.71
N ILE A 22 28.46 -6.21 7.69
CA ILE A 22 29.56 -5.67 6.87
C ILE A 22 30.35 -4.62 7.66
N PHE A 23 29.68 -3.81 8.46
CA PHE A 23 30.26 -2.69 9.20
C PHE A 23 31.21 -3.16 10.32
N PRO A 24 32.27 -2.39 10.61
CA PRO A 24 33.37 -2.84 11.47
C PRO A 24 33.02 -2.74 12.97
N VAL A 25 32.52 -3.84 13.55
CA VAL A 25 32.16 -3.97 14.97
C VAL A 25 33.32 -3.59 15.90
N GLY A 26 34.54 -4.02 15.58
CA GLY A 26 35.73 -3.68 16.39
C GLY A 26 36.01 -2.18 16.45
N ARG A 27 35.77 -1.47 15.33
CA ARG A 27 35.93 -0.01 15.25
C ARG A 27 34.85 0.70 16.05
N MET A 28 33.59 0.23 15.95
CA MET A 28 32.48 0.74 16.76
C MET A 28 32.75 0.60 18.26
N MET A 29 33.31 -0.54 18.70
CA MET A 29 33.67 -0.72 20.11
C MET A 29 34.71 0.29 20.60
N ARG A 30 35.70 0.59 19.76
CA ARG A 30 36.72 1.61 20.08
C ARG A 30 36.07 2.98 20.21
N TYR A 31 35.21 3.38 19.25
CA TYR A 31 34.51 4.66 19.31
C TYR A 31 33.59 4.79 20.51
N LEU A 32 32.85 3.74 20.86
CA LEU A 32 32.04 3.72 22.07
C LEU A 32 32.90 3.94 23.32
N ARG A 33 34.01 3.20 23.46
CA ARG A 33 34.92 3.38 24.62
C ARG A 33 35.49 4.80 24.72
N THR A 34 35.84 5.41 23.58
CA THR A 34 36.37 6.78 23.56
C THR A 34 35.27 7.82 23.87
N GLY A 35 34.09 7.68 23.27
CA GLY A 35 32.99 8.65 23.40
C GLY A 35 32.22 8.56 24.72
N THR A 36 32.19 7.39 25.35
CA THR A 36 31.39 7.14 26.56
C THR A 36 32.25 6.57 27.69
N HIS A 37 33.39 7.22 27.97
CA HIS A 37 34.38 6.79 28.97
C HIS A 37 33.82 6.55 30.38
N LYS A 38 32.69 7.19 30.72
CA LYS A 38 32.00 7.04 32.02
C LYS A 38 31.23 5.71 32.15
N TYR A 39 30.97 5.01 31.04
CA TYR A 39 30.13 3.81 31.02
C TYR A 39 30.93 2.55 30.70
N ARG A 40 30.55 1.44 31.34
CA ARG A 40 31.07 0.12 30.98
C ARG A 40 30.33 -0.38 29.73
N ILE A 41 31.08 -0.67 28.67
CA ILE A 41 30.50 -1.07 27.38
C ILE A 41 30.40 -2.59 27.29
N GLY A 42 29.16 -3.09 27.20
CA GLY A 42 28.86 -4.50 26.97
C GLY A 42 29.28 -4.97 25.57
N MET A 43 29.48 -6.28 25.42
CA MET A 43 29.95 -6.87 24.15
C MET A 43 28.94 -6.75 23.00
N GLY A 44 27.64 -6.65 23.30
CA GLY A 44 26.58 -6.46 22.30
C GLY A 44 26.43 -5.03 21.77
N ALA A 45 26.80 -4.02 22.56
CA ALA A 45 26.68 -2.61 22.17
C ALA A 45 27.38 -2.26 20.82
N PRO A 46 28.64 -2.69 20.56
CA PRO A 46 29.27 -2.40 19.27
C PRO A 46 28.67 -3.20 18.11
N VAL A 47 28.02 -4.33 18.37
CA VAL A 47 27.31 -5.11 17.35
C VAL A 47 26.02 -4.37 16.97
N TYR A 48 25.25 -3.96 17.97
CA TYR A 48 24.02 -3.18 17.77
C TYR A 48 24.31 -1.88 17.00
N MET A 49 25.32 -1.11 17.42
CA MET A 49 25.69 0.12 16.72
C MET A 49 26.14 -0.13 15.28
N ALA A 50 26.90 -1.20 15.02
CA ALA A 50 27.30 -1.54 13.66
C ALA A 50 26.08 -1.90 12.80
N ALA A 51 25.15 -2.70 13.33
CA ALA A 51 23.94 -3.11 12.63
C ALA A 51 23.02 -1.91 12.32
N VAL A 52 22.80 -1.02 13.28
CA VAL A 52 21.95 0.19 13.09
C VAL A 52 22.56 1.12 12.04
N ILE A 53 23.86 1.37 12.11
CA ILE A 53 24.52 2.25 11.13
C ILE A 53 24.53 1.58 9.73
N GLU A 54 24.73 0.27 9.66
CA GLU A 54 24.67 -0.47 8.40
C GLU A 54 23.29 -0.39 7.75
N TYR A 55 22.23 -0.59 8.55
CA TYR A 55 20.85 -0.45 8.10
C TYR A 55 20.57 0.96 7.58
N LEU A 56 20.91 2.00 8.35
CA LEU A 56 20.71 3.39 7.92
C LEU A 56 21.51 3.74 6.66
N ALA A 57 22.73 3.22 6.54
CA ALA A 57 23.56 3.43 5.35
C ALA A 57 22.99 2.72 4.12
N ALA A 58 22.49 1.49 4.29
CA ALA A 58 21.84 0.74 3.22
C ALA A 58 20.60 1.49 2.70
N GLU A 59 19.74 1.94 3.60
CA GLU A 59 18.51 2.69 3.28
C GLU A 59 18.82 3.98 2.48
N ILE A 60 19.76 4.80 2.98
CA ILE A 60 20.17 6.03 2.29
C ILE A 60 20.76 5.72 0.92
N LEU A 61 21.56 4.66 0.79
CA LEU A 61 22.19 4.29 -0.48
C LEU A 61 21.19 3.71 -1.48
N GLU A 62 20.18 2.98 -1.02
CA GLU A 62 19.11 2.45 -1.85
C GLU A 62 18.28 3.59 -2.44
N LEU A 63 17.77 4.49 -1.59
CA LEU A 63 17.02 5.67 -2.02
C LEU A 63 17.86 6.59 -2.92
N ALA A 64 19.14 6.80 -2.59
CA ALA A 64 20.03 7.59 -3.43
C ALA A 64 20.36 6.90 -4.77
N GLY A 65 20.39 5.57 -4.79
CA GLY A 65 20.53 4.76 -6.00
C GLY A 65 19.33 4.92 -6.93
N ASN A 66 18.12 4.90 -6.37
CA ASN A 66 16.88 5.16 -7.11
C ASN A 66 16.89 6.59 -7.69
N ALA A 67 17.18 7.60 -6.86
CA ALA A 67 17.31 8.98 -7.30
C ALA A 67 18.38 9.18 -8.40
N ALA A 68 19.48 8.42 -8.36
CA ALA A 68 20.50 8.44 -9.42
C ALA A 68 19.96 7.86 -10.73
N ARG A 69 19.23 6.74 -10.65
CA ARG A 69 18.62 6.06 -11.80
C ARG A 69 17.56 6.93 -12.48
N ASP A 70 16.72 7.60 -11.70
CA ASP A 70 15.70 8.52 -12.21
C ASP A 70 16.32 9.71 -12.96
N ASN A 71 17.46 10.19 -12.46
CA ASN A 71 18.27 11.21 -13.15
C ASN A 71 19.13 10.65 -14.29
N LYS A 72 18.94 9.37 -14.66
CA LYS A 72 19.67 8.66 -15.71
C LYS A 72 21.19 8.71 -15.51
N LYS A 73 21.64 8.60 -14.25
CA LYS A 73 23.06 8.55 -13.87
C LYS A 73 23.40 7.19 -13.28
N GLY A 74 24.49 6.58 -13.75
CA GLY A 74 25.02 5.33 -13.20
C GLY A 74 25.86 5.50 -11.93
N ARG A 75 26.06 6.74 -11.45
CA ARG A 75 26.85 7.06 -10.27
C ARG A 75 26.02 7.86 -9.27
N ILE A 76 26.03 7.43 -8.01
CA ILE A 76 25.45 8.19 -6.90
C ILE A 76 26.30 9.44 -6.65
N THR A 77 25.66 10.60 -6.58
CA THR A 77 26.30 11.90 -6.30
C THR A 77 25.70 12.49 -5.02
N PRO A 78 26.34 13.48 -4.37
CA PRO A 78 25.77 14.13 -3.18
C PRO A 78 24.38 14.72 -3.42
N ARG A 79 24.06 15.12 -4.66
CA ARG A 79 22.71 15.52 -5.08
C ARG A 79 21.69 14.41 -4.87
N HIS A 80 22.01 13.18 -5.25
CA HIS A 80 21.11 12.03 -5.11
C HIS A 80 20.87 11.70 -3.64
N ILE A 81 21.91 11.79 -2.81
CA ILE A 81 21.78 11.62 -1.35
C ILE A 81 20.88 12.72 -0.76
N LYS A 82 21.06 13.97 -1.19
CA LYS A 82 20.20 15.08 -0.72
C LYS A 82 18.75 14.90 -1.12
N LEU A 83 18.48 14.44 -2.34
CA LEU A 83 17.12 14.15 -2.81
C LEU A 83 16.51 12.97 -2.03
N ALA A 84 17.25 11.89 -1.84
CA ALA A 84 16.83 10.74 -1.05
C ALA A 84 16.45 11.13 0.39
N VAL A 85 17.37 11.78 1.10
CA VAL A 85 17.15 12.19 2.49
C VAL A 85 16.00 13.20 2.60
N ALA A 86 15.87 14.14 1.67
CA ALA A 86 14.90 15.21 1.82
C ALA A 86 13.49 14.87 1.33
N ASN A 87 13.34 13.83 0.49
CA ASN A 87 12.05 13.29 0.07
C ASN A 87 11.52 12.21 1.01
N ASP A 88 12.36 11.68 1.91
CA ASP A 88 11.98 10.74 2.94
C ASP A 88 11.74 11.47 4.28
N GLU A 89 10.55 11.33 4.87
CA GLU A 89 10.20 12.10 6.07
C GLU A 89 11.04 11.71 7.30
N GLU A 90 11.33 10.42 7.47
CA GLU A 90 12.05 9.88 8.62
C GLU A 90 13.53 10.27 8.55
N LEU A 91 14.18 10.09 7.40
CA LEU A 91 15.55 10.51 7.16
C LEU A 91 15.69 12.03 7.18
N ASN A 92 14.73 12.78 6.63
CA ASN A 92 14.74 14.24 6.70
C ASN A 92 14.58 14.72 8.15
N HIS A 93 13.81 14.01 8.97
CA HIS A 93 13.70 14.30 10.40
C HIS A 93 14.99 13.95 11.15
N LEU A 94 15.51 12.73 10.95
CA LEU A 94 16.74 12.23 11.56
C LEU A 94 17.95 13.12 11.22
N LEU A 95 17.99 13.65 9.98
CA LEU A 95 19.09 14.46 9.45
C LEU A 95 18.72 15.95 9.30
N ARG A 96 17.71 16.44 10.02
CA ARG A 96 17.17 17.82 9.90
C ARG A 96 18.23 18.92 10.06
N GLY A 97 19.32 18.65 10.78
CA GLY A 97 20.44 19.59 10.99
C GLY A 97 21.70 19.30 10.16
N VAL A 98 21.67 18.31 9.27
CA VAL A 98 22.87 17.86 8.53
C VAL A 98 22.98 18.58 7.19
N THR A 99 24.14 19.20 6.96
CA THR A 99 24.48 19.79 5.67
C THR A 99 25.12 18.75 4.76
N ILE A 100 24.47 18.45 3.63
CA ILE A 100 25.03 17.58 2.58
C ILE A 100 25.71 18.48 1.53
N SER A 101 27.03 18.62 1.64
CA SER A 101 27.84 19.40 0.70
C SER A 101 27.65 18.91 -0.74
N ASN A 102 27.57 19.84 -1.69
CA ASN A 102 27.26 19.58 -3.12
C ASN A 102 25.89 18.92 -3.39
N GLY A 103 24.99 18.88 -2.39
CA GLY A 103 23.63 18.34 -2.54
C GLY A 103 22.64 19.29 -3.24
N GLY A 104 22.94 20.59 -3.27
CA GLY A 104 22.04 21.62 -3.77
C GLY A 104 20.73 21.73 -2.97
N VAL A 105 19.72 22.39 -3.54
CA VAL A 105 18.39 22.59 -2.92
C VAL A 105 17.32 21.73 -3.58
N LEU A 106 16.32 21.28 -2.83
CA LEU A 106 15.16 20.59 -3.39
C LEU A 106 14.46 21.50 -4.42
N PRO A 107 14.08 20.99 -5.61
CA PRO A 107 13.31 21.76 -6.57
C PRO A 107 11.96 22.14 -5.94
N ARG A 108 11.72 23.44 -5.77
CA ARG A 108 10.41 23.97 -5.38
C ARG A 108 9.96 24.94 -6.46
N ILE A 109 9.14 24.46 -7.37
CA ILE A 109 8.56 25.30 -8.43
C ILE A 109 7.23 25.84 -7.91
N HIS A 110 7.12 27.17 -7.84
CA HIS A 110 5.84 27.81 -7.52
C HIS A 110 4.78 27.36 -8.54
N PRO A 111 3.55 26.98 -8.11
CA PRO A 111 2.50 26.55 -9.01
C PRO A 111 2.21 27.52 -10.15
N GLU A 112 2.41 28.82 -9.92
CA GLU A 112 2.25 29.91 -10.89
C GLU A 112 3.28 29.86 -12.03
N LEU A 113 4.45 29.26 -11.79
CA LEU A 113 5.54 29.11 -12.76
C LEU A 113 5.43 27.82 -13.59
N LEU A 114 4.46 26.94 -13.27
CA LEU A 114 4.15 25.79 -14.09
C LEU A 114 3.36 26.26 -15.32
N SER A 115 3.99 26.27 -16.50
CA SER A 115 3.32 26.63 -17.74
C SER A 115 2.09 25.74 -17.98
N LYS A 116 0.90 26.31 -18.17
CA LYS A 116 -0.28 25.57 -18.66
C LYS A 116 -0.06 25.18 -20.13
N LYS A 117 0.63 24.06 -20.37
CA LYS A 117 0.92 23.59 -21.71
C LYS A 117 -0.33 22.96 -22.34
N ARG A 118 -0.78 23.51 -23.47
CA ARG A 118 -1.75 22.86 -24.37
C ARG A 118 -1.06 21.64 -24.99
N GLY A 119 -1.58 20.44 -24.73
CA GLY A 119 -1.18 19.20 -25.43
C GLY A 119 0.21 18.68 -25.10
N GLY A 120 0.34 17.88 -24.04
CA GLY A 120 1.55 17.11 -23.76
C GLY A 120 1.68 16.81 -22.26
N ARG A 121 1.42 15.57 -21.86
CA ARG A 121 1.56 15.11 -20.47
C ARG A 121 3.02 15.20 -20.01
N VAL A 122 3.32 16.15 -19.13
CA VAL A 122 4.49 16.10 -18.26
C VAL A 122 3.96 15.66 -16.89
N LYS A 123 4.45 14.51 -16.40
CA LYS A 123 4.21 14.09 -15.00
C LYS A 123 4.97 15.06 -14.10
N VAL A 124 4.25 15.83 -13.30
CA VAL A 124 4.78 16.56 -12.15
C VAL A 124 3.95 16.15 -10.94
N GLU A 125 4.60 15.50 -10.00
CA GLU A 125 4.05 15.14 -8.70
C GLU A 125 3.70 16.43 -7.94
N THR A 126 2.41 16.58 -7.61
CA THR A 126 1.89 17.78 -6.96
C THR A 126 1.84 17.53 -5.46
N GLN A 127 2.66 18.27 -4.72
CA GLN A 127 2.65 18.34 -3.26
C GLN A 127 1.33 18.97 -2.76
N VAL A 128 0.68 18.28 -1.82
CA VAL A 128 -0.48 18.79 -1.09
C VAL A 128 -0.02 19.83 -0.09
N THR A 129 -0.47 21.09 -0.25
CA THR A 129 -0.44 22.09 0.81
C THR A 129 -1.88 22.36 1.25
N VAL A 130 -2.11 22.25 2.57
CA VAL A 130 -3.38 22.52 3.23
C VAL A 130 -3.62 24.03 3.28
N PRO A 131 -4.78 24.58 2.87
CA PRO A 131 -5.09 25.98 3.08
C PRO A 131 -5.90 26.20 4.37
N GLU A 132 -5.35 27.08 5.21
CA GLU A 132 -5.95 27.63 6.42
C GLU A 132 -7.10 28.62 6.11
N LYS A 133 -8.09 28.70 7.00
CA LYS A 133 -9.36 29.45 6.83
C LYS A 133 -9.17 30.95 6.61
N ARG A 134 -9.95 31.52 5.67
CA ARG A 134 -10.10 32.99 5.43
C ARG A 134 -11.19 33.61 6.31
N GLU A 135 -10.86 34.73 6.96
CA GLU A 135 -11.84 35.73 7.41
C GLU A 135 -12.21 36.71 6.28
N LYS A 136 -13.48 37.13 6.26
CA LYS A 136 -14.11 37.97 5.24
C LYS A 136 -13.94 39.47 5.53
N ARG A 137 -13.59 40.27 4.51
CA ARG A 137 -14.02 41.68 4.39
C ARG A 137 -14.38 42.04 2.94
N LYS A 138 -15.55 42.65 2.74
CA LYS A 138 -15.98 43.48 1.58
C LYS A 138 -15.58 44.96 1.88
N PRO A 139 -15.69 45.99 0.99
CA PRO A 139 -16.44 46.15 -0.27
C PRO A 139 -15.61 46.82 -1.42
N ILE A 140 -16.08 47.07 -2.66
CA ILE A 140 -16.84 48.28 -3.12
C ILE A 140 -17.27 48.09 -4.61
N LYS A 141 -18.43 48.63 -4.98
CA LYS A 141 -19.05 48.67 -6.32
C LYS A 141 -18.69 49.95 -7.11
N LYS A 142 -18.73 49.84 -8.46
CA LYS A 142 -19.42 50.68 -9.50
C LYS A 142 -18.50 50.99 -10.72
N PRO A 143 -19.02 51.39 -11.90
CA PRO A 143 -20.13 50.80 -12.68
C PRO A 143 -19.90 50.76 -14.23
N SER A 144 -20.79 50.06 -14.93
CA SER A 144 -21.31 50.33 -16.31
C SER A 144 -20.39 50.30 -17.55
N LYS A 145 -20.75 49.47 -18.54
CA LYS A 145 -21.44 49.91 -19.78
C LYS A 145 -22.02 48.72 -20.56
N LYS A 146 -23.26 48.91 -21.02
CA LYS A 146 -24.04 48.05 -21.93
C LYS A 146 -23.63 48.35 -23.38
N SER A 147 -23.57 47.31 -24.21
CA SER A 147 -23.96 47.39 -25.62
C SER A 147 -24.54 46.05 -26.07
N LYS A 148 -25.75 46.11 -26.63
CA LYS A 148 -26.54 45.00 -27.20
C LYS A 148 -26.11 44.73 -28.64
N GLY A 149 -26.21 43.48 -29.10
CA GLY A 149 -26.19 43.11 -30.52
C GLY A 149 -26.26 41.59 -30.72
N LYS A 150 -27.46 41.06 -31.01
CA LYS A 150 -27.81 39.69 -31.46
C LYS A 150 -27.76 39.63 -33.01
N PRO A 151 -28.07 38.51 -33.72
CA PRO A 151 -28.00 37.07 -33.39
C PRO A 151 -27.46 36.15 -34.53
N GLY A 152 -27.10 34.91 -34.19
CA GLY A 152 -27.54 33.69 -34.90
C GLY A 152 -26.80 33.18 -36.16
N ARG A 153 -26.25 31.96 -36.07
CA ARG A 153 -26.47 30.85 -37.06
C ARG A 153 -25.86 29.52 -36.59
N LYS A 154 -26.73 28.51 -36.38
CA LYS A 154 -26.53 27.08 -36.69
C LYS A 154 -27.58 26.75 -37.78
N PRO A 155 -27.61 25.58 -38.45
CA PRO A 155 -26.72 24.40 -38.46
C PRO A 155 -26.36 23.93 -39.89
N LYS A 156 -25.56 22.86 -40.06
CA LYS A 156 -25.91 21.71 -40.93
C LYS A 156 -24.90 20.56 -40.85
N LYS A 157 -25.47 19.35 -40.86
CA LYS A 157 -24.90 18.00 -41.04
C LYS A 157 -24.59 17.73 -42.52
N SER A 158 -23.61 16.86 -42.77
CA SER A 158 -23.52 15.91 -43.90
C SER A 158 -22.34 14.95 -43.60
N THR A 159 -22.61 13.72 -43.14
CA THR A 159 -22.63 12.44 -43.90
C THR A 159 -21.24 11.85 -44.22
N GLU A 160 -20.94 10.75 -43.49
CA GLU A 160 -20.37 9.45 -43.91
C GLU A 160 -19.39 9.39 -45.11
N ASN A 161 -18.16 8.91 -44.88
CA ASN A 161 -17.78 7.53 -45.24
C ASN A 161 -16.36 7.16 -44.80
N ASP A 162 -16.28 5.92 -44.31
CA ASP A 162 -15.21 5.00 -43.95
C ASP A 162 -13.77 5.24 -44.42
N LYS A 163 -12.83 4.98 -43.49
CA LYS A 163 -11.63 4.15 -43.71
C LYS A 163 -11.04 3.71 -42.36
N GLU A 164 -11.01 2.39 -42.17
CA GLU A 164 -10.28 1.69 -41.11
C GLU A 164 -8.80 2.11 -41.07
N ALA A 165 -8.29 2.35 -39.86
CA ALA A 165 -6.87 2.22 -39.52
C ALA A 165 -6.71 2.16 -37.99
N ASP A 166 -6.51 0.94 -37.50
CA ASP A 166 -5.86 0.53 -36.25
C ASP A 166 -6.13 1.32 -34.97
N ALA A 167 -7.10 0.80 -34.22
CA ALA A 167 -7.25 1.03 -32.80
C ALA A 167 -6.04 0.49 -32.03
N ASN A 168 -5.39 1.36 -31.25
CA ASN A 168 -4.65 0.94 -30.08
C ASN A 168 -5.19 1.71 -28.87
N THR A 169 -6.41 1.37 -28.48
CA THR A 169 -7.07 1.78 -27.24
C THR A 169 -6.78 0.75 -26.15
N THR A 170 -5.92 1.10 -25.19
CA THR A 170 -5.81 0.37 -23.93
C THR A 170 -6.95 0.77 -22.98
N VAL A 171 -8.04 0.02 -23.02
CA VAL A 171 -9.11 -0.11 -22.00
C VAL A 171 -9.28 -1.64 -21.88
N GLU A 172 -9.28 -2.34 -20.76
CA GLU A 172 -9.88 -2.15 -19.44
C GLU A 172 -9.10 -2.99 -18.41
N ASP A 173 -8.79 -2.48 -17.22
CA ASP A 173 -8.27 -3.31 -16.11
C ASP A 173 -8.57 -2.65 -14.75
N GLY A 174 -9.79 -2.10 -14.64
CA GLY A 174 -10.31 -1.43 -13.45
C GLY A 174 -11.43 -2.24 -12.79
N PRO A 175 -11.75 -1.98 -11.51
CA PRO A 175 -12.73 -2.74 -10.69
C PRO A 175 -14.20 -2.68 -11.16
N GLY A 176 -14.49 -2.15 -12.35
CA GLY A 176 -15.85 -1.98 -12.88
C GLY A 176 -16.45 -0.61 -12.61
N GLU A 177 -17.69 -0.41 -13.07
CA GLU A 177 -18.42 0.84 -12.91
C GLU A 177 -18.81 1.06 -11.44
N GLY A 178 -18.69 2.30 -10.94
CA GLY A 178 -19.00 2.62 -9.54
C GLY A 178 -17.85 2.39 -8.55
N PHE A 179 -16.65 2.09 -9.05
CA PHE A 179 -15.44 1.90 -8.25
C PHE A 179 -14.33 2.86 -8.71
N THR A 180 -13.85 3.69 -7.80
CA THR A 180 -12.79 4.67 -8.09
C THR A 180 -11.50 4.26 -7.40
N ILE A 181 -10.46 3.92 -8.17
CA ILE A 181 -9.13 3.67 -7.60
C ILE A 181 -8.54 5.02 -7.16
N LEU A 182 -8.33 5.17 -5.86
CA LEU A 182 -7.75 6.36 -5.25
C LEU A 182 -6.22 6.30 -5.17
N SER A 183 -5.68 5.12 -4.92
CA SER A 183 -4.25 4.87 -4.83
C SER A 183 -3.95 3.45 -5.26
N ALA A 184 -2.78 3.23 -5.83
CA ALA A 184 -2.29 1.89 -6.13
C ALA A 184 -0.81 1.80 -5.80
N LYS A 185 -0.43 0.69 -5.17
CA LYS A 185 0.94 0.40 -4.75
C LYS A 185 1.33 -0.98 -5.24
N SER A 186 2.46 -1.07 -5.93
CA SER A 186 2.99 -2.34 -6.42
C SER A 186 4.04 -2.86 -5.46
N LEU A 187 3.82 -4.06 -4.92
CA LEU A 187 4.79 -4.79 -4.12
C LEU A 187 5.94 -5.29 -5.00
N PHE A 188 7.11 -5.54 -4.42
CA PHE A 188 8.31 -5.95 -5.15
C PHE A 188 8.12 -7.20 -6.03
N LEU A 189 7.32 -8.16 -5.57
CA LEU A 189 7.03 -9.41 -6.25
C LEU A 189 5.94 -9.28 -7.34
N GLY A 190 5.48 -8.05 -7.61
CA GLY A 190 4.61 -7.71 -8.74
C GLY A 190 3.11 -7.68 -8.41
N GLN A 191 2.71 -7.98 -7.18
CA GLN A 191 1.33 -7.82 -6.74
C GLN A 191 0.98 -6.34 -6.61
N LYS A 192 -0.24 -5.96 -6.99
CA LYS A 192 -0.74 -4.60 -6.93
C LYS A 192 -1.83 -4.49 -5.87
N LEU A 193 -1.61 -3.62 -4.90
CA LEU A 193 -2.58 -3.22 -3.89
C LEU A 193 -3.28 -1.95 -4.38
N SER A 194 -4.60 -1.97 -4.55
CA SER A 194 -5.37 -0.83 -5.05
C SER A 194 -6.40 -0.39 -4.03
N LEU A 195 -6.25 0.82 -3.50
CA LEU A 195 -7.25 1.46 -2.67
C LEU A 195 -8.39 1.96 -3.56
N THR A 196 -9.61 1.50 -3.29
CA THR A 196 -10.79 1.72 -4.13
C THR A 196 -11.92 2.29 -3.30
N GLU A 197 -12.42 3.45 -3.67
CA GLU A 197 -13.62 4.06 -3.11
C GLU A 197 -14.85 3.57 -3.87
N SER A 198 -15.89 3.20 -3.13
CA SER A 198 -17.19 2.83 -3.69
C SER A 198 -18.30 3.01 -2.65
N GLU A 199 -19.51 2.61 -3.02
CA GLU A 199 -20.65 2.47 -2.13
C GLU A 199 -20.84 0.99 -1.76
N ILE A 200 -21.26 0.72 -0.54
CA ILE A 200 -21.45 -0.66 -0.05
C ILE A 200 -22.45 -1.45 -0.91
N SER A 201 -23.48 -0.77 -1.45
CA SER A 201 -24.52 -1.34 -2.31
C SER A 201 -23.96 -1.90 -3.63
N LYS A 202 -22.82 -1.40 -4.10
CA LYS A 202 -22.23 -1.78 -5.39
C LYS A 202 -21.27 -2.96 -5.28
N ILE A 203 -20.93 -3.41 -4.07
CA ILE A 203 -19.89 -4.44 -3.84
C ILE A 203 -20.08 -5.71 -4.69
N GLY A 204 -21.31 -6.15 -4.95
CA GLY A 204 -21.59 -7.33 -5.78
C GLY A 204 -21.31 -7.15 -7.28
N THR A 205 -21.11 -5.90 -7.74
CA THR A 205 -20.82 -5.56 -9.14
C THR A 205 -19.32 -5.36 -9.42
N ILE A 206 -18.47 -5.46 -8.38
CA ILE A 206 -17.03 -5.27 -8.55
C ILE A 206 -16.44 -6.37 -9.44
N LYS A 207 -15.68 -5.97 -10.46
CA LYS A 207 -14.99 -6.89 -11.39
C LYS A 207 -13.72 -7.46 -10.76
N VAL A 208 -13.87 -8.40 -9.83
CA VAL A 208 -12.78 -9.18 -9.20
C VAL A 208 -13.14 -10.66 -9.16
N GLU A 209 -12.19 -11.56 -8.93
CA GLU A 209 -12.50 -12.98 -8.89
C GLU A 209 -13.02 -13.47 -7.53
N GLY A 210 -12.62 -12.82 -6.43
CA GLY A 210 -13.09 -13.13 -5.08
C GLY A 210 -13.41 -11.89 -4.23
N ILE A 211 -14.46 -11.97 -3.40
CA ILE A 211 -14.81 -10.92 -2.43
C ILE A 211 -14.70 -11.50 -1.02
N ILE A 212 -14.00 -10.79 -0.13
CA ILE A 212 -13.94 -11.15 1.29
C ILE A 212 -15.22 -10.66 1.98
N ASN A 213 -15.88 -11.53 2.74
CA ASN A 213 -17.05 -11.21 3.54
C ASN A 213 -16.75 -11.38 5.05
N PRO A 214 -16.47 -10.27 5.75
CA PRO A 214 -16.41 -10.20 7.21
C PRO A 214 -17.72 -10.70 7.86
N THR A 215 -17.65 -11.76 8.66
CA THR A 215 -18.83 -12.33 9.33
C THR A 215 -18.50 -12.96 10.69
N ASN A 216 -19.48 -13.62 11.30
CA ASN A 216 -19.39 -14.34 12.57
C ASN A 216 -19.38 -15.86 12.35
N ALA A 217 -19.41 -16.62 13.45
CA ALA A 217 -19.45 -18.08 13.43
C ALA A 217 -20.59 -18.65 12.57
N GLU A 218 -21.73 -17.96 12.47
CA GLU A 218 -22.91 -18.41 11.73
C GLU A 218 -22.92 -17.99 10.27
N ILE A 219 -21.89 -17.28 9.78
CA ILE A 219 -21.85 -16.74 8.41
C ILE A 219 -23.06 -15.84 8.17
N ASP A 220 -23.42 -14.96 9.11
CA ASP A 220 -24.55 -14.05 8.94
C ASP A 220 -24.37 -13.06 7.78
N LEU A 221 -25.49 -12.69 7.15
CA LEU A 221 -25.56 -11.73 6.05
C LEU A 221 -26.41 -10.50 6.39
N LYS A 222 -26.82 -10.34 7.66
CA LYS A 222 -27.90 -9.40 8.01
C LYS A 222 -27.51 -7.92 7.90
N GLU A 223 -26.23 -7.58 8.02
CA GLU A 223 -25.79 -6.18 8.04
C GLU A 223 -24.50 -5.96 7.23
N GLY A 224 -24.19 -4.69 6.97
CA GLY A 224 -22.97 -4.28 6.30
C GLY A 224 -22.80 -4.92 4.92
N ILE A 225 -21.61 -5.48 4.68
CA ILE A 225 -21.27 -6.12 3.40
C ILE A 225 -22.13 -7.36 3.15
N GLY A 226 -22.44 -8.13 4.19
CA GLY A 226 -23.28 -9.32 4.07
C GLY A 226 -24.65 -8.99 3.46
N ASN A 227 -25.26 -7.87 3.88
CA ASN A 227 -26.56 -7.45 3.36
C ASN A 227 -26.47 -7.00 1.90
N ALA A 228 -25.38 -6.33 1.54
CA ALA A 228 -25.14 -5.90 0.16
C ALA A 228 -24.89 -7.10 -0.77
N LEU A 229 -24.16 -8.11 -0.30
CA LEU A 229 -23.95 -9.36 -1.04
C LEU A 229 -25.25 -10.16 -1.19
N GLU A 230 -26.07 -10.25 -0.14
CA GLU A 230 -27.40 -10.89 -0.22
C GLU A 230 -28.30 -10.18 -1.25
N LYS A 231 -28.33 -8.85 -1.24
CA LYS A 231 -29.10 -8.07 -2.21
C LYS A 231 -28.60 -8.26 -3.65
N ALA A 232 -27.29 -8.37 -3.85
CA ALA A 232 -26.70 -8.55 -5.17
C ALA A 232 -26.91 -9.98 -5.70
N GLY A 233 -26.66 -10.99 -4.87
CA GLY A 233 -26.74 -12.40 -5.27
C GLY A 233 -28.15 -13.00 -5.23
N GLY A 234 -29.08 -12.36 -4.52
CA GLY A 234 -30.48 -12.80 -4.44
C GLY A 234 -30.65 -14.16 -3.75
N LYS A 235 -31.72 -14.87 -4.12
CA LYS A 235 -32.11 -16.15 -3.49
C LYS A 235 -31.06 -17.24 -3.66
N ASP A 236 -30.46 -17.34 -4.85
CA ASP A 236 -29.48 -18.37 -5.19
C ASP A 236 -28.22 -18.28 -4.31
N PHE A 237 -27.77 -17.05 -4.03
CA PHE A 237 -26.66 -16.84 -3.10
C PHE A 237 -27.04 -17.22 -1.67
N LEU A 238 -28.25 -16.88 -1.23
CA LEU A 238 -28.73 -17.22 0.11
C LEU A 238 -28.86 -18.74 0.32
N GLU A 239 -29.30 -19.48 -0.70
CA GLU A 239 -29.31 -20.95 -0.69
C GLU A 239 -27.90 -21.52 -0.61
N THR A 240 -26.96 -20.99 -1.40
CA THR A 240 -25.54 -21.40 -1.37
C THR A 240 -24.93 -21.21 0.01
N VAL A 241 -25.18 -20.07 0.68
CA VAL A 241 -24.68 -19.82 2.03
C VAL A 241 -25.36 -20.72 3.06
N LYS A 242 -26.65 -21.04 2.89
CA LYS A 242 -27.37 -21.96 3.77
C LYS A 242 -26.81 -23.39 3.67
N GLU A 243 -26.46 -23.85 2.47
CA GLU A 243 -25.79 -25.14 2.27
C GLU A 243 -24.39 -25.14 2.87
N LEU A 244 -23.62 -24.06 2.67
CA LEU A 244 -22.29 -23.91 3.26
C LEU A 244 -22.33 -24.03 4.79
N ARG A 245 -23.29 -23.36 5.45
CA ARG A 245 -23.49 -23.45 6.91
C ARG A 245 -23.78 -24.88 7.35
N LYS A 246 -24.54 -25.66 6.56
CA LYS A 246 -24.83 -27.06 6.86
C LYS A 246 -23.59 -27.96 6.69
N SER A 247 -22.77 -27.70 5.68
CA SER A 247 -21.61 -28.54 5.37
C SER A 247 -20.41 -28.25 6.26
N GLN A 248 -20.14 -26.99 6.59
CA GLN A 248 -18.99 -26.60 7.41
C GLN A 248 -19.30 -26.50 8.90
N GLY A 249 -20.56 -26.23 9.27
CA GLY A 249 -20.90 -25.87 10.64
C GLY A 249 -20.42 -24.47 11.04
N PRO A 250 -20.40 -24.16 12.35
CA PRO A 250 -19.97 -22.87 12.85
C PRO A 250 -18.49 -22.61 12.58
N LEU A 251 -18.15 -21.42 12.08
CA LEU A 251 -16.77 -21.03 11.85
C LEU A 251 -16.04 -20.71 13.15
N GLU A 252 -14.84 -21.27 13.32
CA GLU A 252 -13.92 -20.86 14.39
C GLU A 252 -13.35 -19.46 14.14
N VAL A 253 -12.92 -18.77 15.19
CA VAL A 253 -12.27 -17.46 15.06
C VAL A 253 -11.02 -17.57 14.18
N ALA A 254 -10.86 -16.62 13.27
CA ALA A 254 -9.84 -16.58 12.22
C ALA A 254 -9.93 -17.68 11.15
N SER A 255 -10.99 -18.48 11.13
CA SER A 255 -11.24 -19.43 10.04
C SER A 255 -12.00 -18.79 8.87
N VAL A 256 -11.98 -19.48 7.73
CA VAL A 256 -12.60 -19.01 6.48
C VAL A 256 -13.38 -20.14 5.80
N ALA A 257 -14.43 -19.76 5.08
CA ALA A 257 -15.24 -20.64 4.27
C ALA A 257 -15.52 -19.99 2.91
N VAL A 258 -15.58 -20.78 1.85
CA VAL A 258 -15.74 -20.28 0.47
C VAL A 258 -17.06 -20.73 -0.10
N SER A 259 -17.84 -19.81 -0.64
CA SER A 259 -19.07 -20.07 -1.40
C SER A 259 -18.94 -19.56 -2.84
N GLN A 260 -19.82 -20.05 -3.72
CA GLN A 260 -19.99 -19.49 -5.06
C GLN A 260 -20.70 -18.13 -4.97
N ALA A 261 -20.25 -17.16 -5.76
CA ALA A 261 -20.84 -15.83 -5.80
C ALA A 261 -21.95 -15.72 -6.87
N ASN A 262 -22.99 -16.55 -6.73
CA ASN A 262 -24.13 -16.56 -7.66
C ASN A 262 -24.78 -15.17 -7.74
N GLY A 263 -25.07 -14.70 -8.96
CA GLY A 263 -25.68 -13.38 -9.20
C GLY A 263 -24.73 -12.18 -9.08
N MET A 264 -23.42 -12.41 -8.92
CA MET A 264 -22.41 -11.35 -8.78
C MET A 264 -21.36 -11.41 -9.89
N ALA A 265 -20.61 -10.32 -10.08
CA ALA A 265 -19.49 -10.28 -11.03
C ALA A 265 -18.29 -11.11 -10.55
N ALA A 266 -18.18 -11.29 -9.23
CA ALA A 266 -17.18 -12.18 -8.63
C ALA A 266 -17.53 -13.65 -8.81
N ARG A 267 -16.52 -14.52 -8.69
CA ARG A 267 -16.70 -15.97 -8.79
C ARG A 267 -16.94 -16.60 -7.43
N PHE A 268 -16.25 -16.11 -6.39
CA PHE A 268 -16.33 -16.67 -5.05
C PHE A 268 -16.49 -15.59 -3.98
N ILE A 269 -17.20 -15.94 -2.91
CA ILE A 269 -17.20 -15.19 -1.66
C ILE A 269 -16.39 -15.96 -0.63
N ILE A 270 -15.42 -15.31 -0.01
CA ILE A 270 -14.60 -15.87 1.07
C ILE A 270 -15.12 -15.28 2.37
N HIS A 271 -15.96 -16.04 3.07
CA HIS A 271 -16.50 -15.67 4.37
C HIS A 271 -15.42 -15.89 5.43
N CYS A 272 -15.17 -14.90 6.27
CA CYS A 272 -14.17 -15.00 7.32
C CYS A 272 -14.75 -14.62 8.68
N HIS A 273 -14.48 -15.45 9.69
CA HIS A 273 -14.87 -15.16 11.06
C HIS A 273 -13.77 -14.35 11.74
N ILE A 274 -14.02 -13.06 11.92
CA ILE A 274 -13.03 -12.11 12.44
C ILE A 274 -13.03 -12.14 13.97
N PRO A 275 -11.86 -12.07 14.65
CA PRO A 275 -11.79 -11.94 16.11
C PRO A 275 -12.48 -10.68 16.63
N GLN A 276 -12.78 -10.64 17.92
CA GLN A 276 -13.30 -9.44 18.59
C GLN A 276 -12.15 -8.63 19.19
N TRP A 277 -12.19 -7.31 19.06
CA TRP A 277 -11.21 -6.43 19.70
C TRP A 277 -11.25 -6.59 21.22
N GLY A 278 -10.07 -6.69 21.83
CA GLY A 278 -9.92 -6.95 23.26
C GLY A 278 -9.96 -8.43 23.65
N SER A 279 -10.25 -9.35 22.73
CA SER A 279 -10.06 -10.79 22.99
C SER A 279 -8.58 -11.15 23.05
N GLU A 280 -8.27 -12.28 23.67
CA GLU A 280 -6.90 -12.77 23.76
C GLU A 280 -6.29 -12.94 22.37
N LYS A 281 -5.12 -12.32 22.15
CA LYS A 281 -4.37 -12.37 20.87
C LYS A 281 -5.21 -11.94 19.66
N CYS A 282 -6.15 -11.01 19.83
CA CYS A 282 -7.02 -10.53 18.75
C CYS A 282 -6.24 -9.99 17.54
N GLU A 283 -5.08 -9.35 17.75
CA GLU A 283 -4.21 -8.87 16.68
C GLU A 283 -3.61 -10.03 15.86
N ASP A 284 -3.03 -11.04 16.52
CA ASP A 284 -2.49 -12.24 15.86
C ASP A 284 -3.60 -13.01 15.12
N GLN A 285 -4.78 -13.09 15.73
CA GLN A 285 -5.95 -13.71 15.10
C GLN A 285 -6.40 -12.94 13.86
N LEU A 286 -6.33 -11.60 13.85
CA LEU A 286 -6.67 -10.80 12.69
C LEU A 286 -5.66 -11.03 11.56
N GLU A 287 -4.36 -11.02 11.85
CA GLU A 287 -3.32 -11.34 10.87
C GLU A 287 -3.53 -12.76 10.29
N LYS A 288 -3.84 -13.74 11.16
CA LYS A 288 -4.17 -15.11 10.75
C LYS A 288 -5.42 -15.16 9.86
N THR A 289 -6.45 -14.37 10.16
CA THR A 289 -7.68 -14.29 9.36
C THR A 289 -7.38 -13.82 7.95
N VAL A 290 -6.58 -12.75 7.82
CA VAL A 290 -6.18 -12.20 6.52
C VAL A 290 -5.36 -13.22 5.73
N LYS A 291 -4.40 -13.88 6.38
CA LYS A 291 -3.62 -14.96 5.76
C LYS A 291 -4.50 -16.09 5.24
N ASN A 292 -5.46 -16.55 6.04
CA ASN A 292 -6.40 -17.61 5.64
C ASN A 292 -7.28 -17.19 4.45
N CYS A 293 -7.69 -15.91 4.39
CA CYS A 293 -8.41 -15.38 3.23
C CYS A 293 -7.57 -15.43 1.95
N LEU A 294 -6.29 -15.06 2.02
CA LEU A 294 -5.37 -15.11 0.88
C LEU A 294 -5.13 -16.56 0.45
N SER A 295 -4.87 -17.47 1.37
CA SER A 295 -4.70 -18.90 1.08
C SER A 295 -5.94 -19.48 0.40
N ALA A 296 -7.15 -19.20 0.89
CA ALA A 296 -8.38 -19.67 0.29
C ALA A 296 -8.59 -19.14 -1.15
N ALA A 297 -8.20 -17.89 -1.41
CA ALA A 297 -8.21 -17.34 -2.75
C ALA A 297 -7.18 -18.02 -3.67
N GLU A 298 -6.00 -18.32 -3.15
CA GLU A 298 -4.93 -19.00 -3.90
C GLU A 298 -5.28 -20.47 -4.22
N GLU A 299 -5.93 -21.19 -3.30
CA GLU A 299 -6.45 -22.55 -3.51
C GLU A 299 -7.47 -22.60 -4.67
N LYS A 300 -8.28 -21.54 -4.82
CA LYS A 300 -9.20 -21.38 -5.96
C LYS A 300 -8.53 -20.78 -7.20
N LYS A 301 -7.20 -20.58 -7.16
CA LYS A 301 -6.37 -20.01 -8.23
C LYS A 301 -6.84 -18.63 -8.68
N LEU A 302 -7.35 -17.83 -7.75
CA LEU A 302 -7.85 -16.50 -8.07
C LEU A 302 -6.71 -15.54 -8.39
N LYS A 303 -6.93 -14.64 -9.34
CA LYS A 303 -5.97 -13.57 -9.71
C LYS A 303 -6.24 -12.26 -9.01
N SER A 304 -7.47 -12.04 -8.56
CA SER A 304 -7.88 -10.80 -7.90
C SER A 304 -8.84 -11.05 -6.74
N VAL A 305 -8.65 -10.28 -5.67
CA VAL A 305 -9.49 -10.36 -4.47
C VAL A 305 -9.81 -8.96 -3.93
N ALA A 306 -11.05 -8.74 -3.50
CA ALA A 306 -11.50 -7.51 -2.86
C ALA A 306 -11.67 -7.69 -1.35
N PHE A 307 -10.90 -6.92 -0.60
CA PHE A 307 -11.03 -6.76 0.84
C PHE A 307 -11.89 -5.51 1.12
N PRO A 308 -13.08 -5.66 1.72
CA PRO A 308 -13.80 -4.50 2.22
C PRO A 308 -13.11 -3.95 3.48
N SER A 309 -13.67 -2.91 4.11
CA SER A 309 -13.22 -2.41 5.42
C SER A 309 -13.36 -3.47 6.52
N LEU A 310 -12.39 -4.37 6.61
CA LEU A 310 -12.14 -5.21 7.78
C LEU A 310 -11.79 -4.31 8.98
N PRO A 311 -11.98 -4.76 10.22
CA PRO A 311 -13.14 -4.71 11.09
C PRO A 311 -13.43 -3.30 11.68
N ALA A 312 -13.60 -2.28 10.83
CA ALA A 312 -13.98 -0.93 11.25
C ALA A 312 -15.47 -0.88 11.67
N GLY A 313 -15.84 -1.50 12.79
CA GLY A 313 -17.21 -1.47 13.30
C GLY A 313 -17.57 -2.69 14.13
N ARG A 314 -18.11 -3.75 13.49
CA ARG A 314 -18.73 -4.93 14.14
C ARG A 314 -17.88 -5.57 15.23
N ASN A 315 -16.57 -5.66 15.00
CA ASN A 315 -15.64 -6.35 15.90
C ASN A 315 -14.81 -5.38 16.76
N GLY A 316 -15.07 -4.07 16.69
CA GLY A 316 -14.50 -3.07 17.60
C GLY A 316 -13.04 -2.68 17.41
N PHE A 317 -12.35 -3.15 16.36
CA PHE A 317 -10.96 -2.79 16.13
C PHE A 317 -10.82 -1.30 15.78
N PRO A 318 -9.85 -0.58 16.38
CA PRO A 318 -9.47 0.75 15.89
C PRO A 318 -9.08 0.69 14.42
N LYS A 319 -9.63 1.59 13.59
CA LYS A 319 -9.42 1.61 12.14
C LYS A 319 -7.94 1.61 11.76
N GLN A 320 -7.12 2.37 12.48
CA GLN A 320 -5.66 2.44 12.28
C GLN A 320 -5.00 1.09 12.50
N THR A 321 -5.24 0.47 13.66
CA THR A 321 -4.68 -0.82 14.05
C THR A 321 -5.09 -1.92 13.07
N ALA A 322 -6.37 -1.93 12.68
CA ALA A 322 -6.87 -2.87 11.68
C ALA A 322 -6.13 -2.74 10.34
N ALA A 323 -6.07 -1.52 9.78
CA ALA A 323 -5.41 -1.28 8.50
C ALA A 323 -3.93 -1.69 8.54
N GLN A 324 -3.22 -1.34 9.61
CA GLN A 324 -1.82 -1.72 9.81
C GLN A 324 -1.64 -3.25 9.83
N LEU A 325 -2.43 -3.97 10.62
CA LEU A 325 -2.35 -5.43 10.73
C LEU A 325 -2.69 -6.13 9.41
N ILE A 326 -3.71 -5.65 8.68
CA ILE A 326 -4.13 -6.22 7.40
C ILE A 326 -3.04 -6.03 6.34
N LEU A 327 -2.51 -4.81 6.20
CA LEU A 327 -1.46 -4.51 5.22
C LEU A 327 -0.16 -5.27 5.54
N LYS A 328 0.19 -5.36 6.82
CA LYS A 328 1.32 -6.16 7.30
C LYS A 328 1.13 -7.64 6.97
N ALA A 329 -0.04 -8.21 7.25
CA ALA A 329 -0.34 -9.61 6.96
C ALA A 329 -0.29 -9.92 5.45
N ILE A 330 -0.82 -9.02 4.61
CA ILE A 330 -0.75 -9.14 3.14
C ILE A 330 0.69 -9.08 2.64
N SER A 331 1.48 -8.12 3.14
CA SER A 331 2.90 -8.01 2.78
C SER A 331 3.68 -9.26 3.15
N ASN A 332 3.53 -9.70 4.41
CA ASN A 332 4.20 -10.90 4.93
C ASN A 332 3.78 -12.16 4.17
N HIS A 333 2.51 -12.29 3.79
CA HIS A 333 2.03 -13.41 3.00
C HIS A 333 2.74 -13.49 1.65
N PHE A 334 2.84 -12.38 0.92
CA PHE A 334 3.50 -12.40 -0.39
C PHE A 334 5.01 -12.54 -0.32
N VAL A 335 5.66 -12.01 0.71
CA VAL A 335 7.10 -12.24 0.94
C VAL A 335 7.38 -13.71 1.28
N SER A 336 6.46 -14.36 2.01
CA SER A 336 6.62 -15.76 2.45
C SER A 336 6.18 -16.76 1.37
N ALA A 337 5.28 -16.39 0.47
CA ALA A 337 4.74 -17.28 -0.56
C ALA A 337 5.67 -17.34 -1.78
N THR A 338 6.29 -18.51 -2.00
CA THR A 338 7.17 -18.76 -3.17
C THR A 338 6.42 -18.62 -4.50
N THR A 339 5.11 -18.95 -4.52
CA THR A 339 4.24 -18.83 -5.70
C THR A 339 2.83 -18.42 -5.28
N SER A 340 2.38 -17.25 -5.75
CA SER A 340 1.00 -16.79 -5.57
C SER A 340 0.32 -16.52 -6.91
N SER A 341 -0.92 -17.01 -7.04
CA SER A 341 -1.81 -16.73 -8.17
C SER A 341 -2.38 -15.32 -8.12
N LEU A 342 -2.48 -14.72 -6.93
CA LEU A 342 -3.01 -13.38 -6.73
C LEU A 342 -2.07 -12.33 -7.32
N LYS A 343 -2.64 -11.45 -8.14
CA LYS A 343 -1.95 -10.32 -8.77
C LYS A 343 -2.51 -8.99 -8.31
N ASN A 344 -3.82 -8.89 -8.08
CA ASN A 344 -4.47 -7.66 -7.67
C ASN A 344 -5.23 -7.86 -6.34
N ILE A 345 -4.97 -7.00 -5.38
CA ILE A 345 -5.76 -6.88 -4.16
C ILE A 345 -6.41 -5.50 -4.16
N TYR A 346 -7.73 -5.47 -3.95
CA TYR A 346 -8.50 -4.23 -3.87
C TYR A 346 -8.95 -4.01 -2.43
N PHE A 347 -8.63 -2.85 -1.86
CA PHE A 347 -9.22 -2.40 -0.59
C PHE A 347 -10.43 -1.53 -0.91
N VAL A 348 -11.63 -2.08 -0.74
CA VAL A 348 -12.88 -1.40 -1.06
C VAL A 348 -13.40 -0.71 0.19
N LEU A 349 -13.30 0.61 0.21
CA LEU A 349 -13.66 1.46 1.35
C LEU A 349 -14.82 2.39 0.99
N PHE A 350 -15.63 2.69 2.01
CA PHE A 350 -16.89 3.42 1.84
C PHE A 350 -16.92 4.77 2.56
N ASP A 351 -16.02 4.99 3.52
CA ASP A 351 -15.94 6.20 4.33
C ASP A 351 -14.58 6.89 4.24
N SER A 352 -14.58 8.22 4.30
CA SER A 352 -13.38 9.04 4.10
C SER A 352 -12.32 8.84 5.20
N GLU A 353 -12.72 8.48 6.41
CA GLU A 353 -11.78 8.23 7.52
C GLU A 353 -10.98 6.96 7.25
N SER A 354 -11.64 5.85 6.92
CA SER A 354 -10.96 4.61 6.54
C SER A 354 -10.07 4.82 5.31
N ILE A 355 -10.53 5.59 4.31
CA ILE A 355 -9.72 5.94 3.14
C ILE A 355 -8.45 6.66 3.54
N GLY A 356 -8.54 7.69 4.39
CA GLY A 356 -7.38 8.44 4.87
C GLY A 356 -6.38 7.56 5.61
N ILE A 357 -6.87 6.65 6.46
CA ILE A 357 -6.05 5.71 7.22
C ILE A 357 -5.32 4.73 6.30
N TYR A 358 -6.04 4.10 5.36
CA TYR A 358 -5.40 3.18 4.41
C TYR A 358 -4.42 3.88 3.49
N LEU A 359 -4.67 5.14 3.08
CA LEU A 359 -3.69 5.93 2.34
C LEU A 359 -2.40 6.13 3.14
N GLN A 360 -2.51 6.47 4.42
CA GLN A 360 -1.36 6.66 5.31
C GLN A 360 -0.61 5.35 5.54
N GLU A 361 -1.29 4.25 5.84
CA GLU A 361 -0.65 2.96 6.09
C GLU A 361 -0.05 2.36 4.81
N MET A 362 -0.74 2.47 3.67
CA MET A 362 -0.17 2.04 2.39
C MET A 362 1.07 2.87 2.02
N ALA A 363 1.16 4.15 2.41
CA ALA A 363 2.35 4.96 2.16
C ALA A 363 3.60 4.40 2.86
N LYS A 364 3.44 3.75 4.02
CA LYS A 364 4.53 3.13 4.81
C LYS A 364 5.03 1.79 4.26
N MET A 365 4.29 1.13 3.36
CA MET A 365 4.71 -0.17 2.83
C MET A 365 5.85 -0.02 1.82
N ASP A 366 6.79 -0.94 1.78
CA ASP A 366 7.81 -0.94 0.73
C ASP A 366 7.16 -1.25 -0.63
N ALA A 367 7.46 -0.44 -1.64
CA ALA A 367 6.97 -0.64 -3.01
C ALA A 367 8.08 -0.50 -4.03
N LYS A 368 7.81 -1.11 -5.19
CA LYS A 368 8.75 -1.20 -6.31
C LYS A 368 9.11 0.14 -6.94
#